data_AF-A0A962UVL3-F1
#
_entry.id   AF-A0A962UVL3-F1
#
_cell.length_a   1.000
_cell.length_b   1.000
_cell.length_c   1.000
_cell.angle_alpha   90.00
_cell.angle_beta   90.00
_cell.angle_gamma   90.00
#
_symmetry.space_group_name_H-M   'P 1'
#
loop_
_entity.id
_entity.type
_entity.pdbx_description
1 polymer ?
#
loop_
_entity_poly.entity_id
_entity_poly.type
_entity_poly.pdbx_seq_one_letter_code
_entity_poly.pdbx_strand_id
1 'polypeptide(L)' 'MSAPDTDSIRVQVASALAEDIGSGDLTAALVPEGQAAVARVLARESAVLCGCLWFDEVFRQLDPAIDVRWAAADGAPLQ' A
#
# COMPACT_ATOMS: atom_id res chain seq x y z
N MET A 1 -20.36 11.54 -2.59
CA MET A 1 -19.81 10.21 -2.91
C MET A 1 -19.83 9.39 -1.63
N SER A 2 -20.38 8.16 -1.65
CA SER A 2 -20.24 7.26 -0.51
C SER A 2 -18.80 6.73 -0.46
N ALA A 3 -18.35 6.34 0.73
CA ALA A 3 -17.09 5.61 0.86
C ALA A 3 -17.15 4.31 0.03
N PRO A 4 -16.01 3.84 -0.51
CA PRO A 4 -15.93 2.55 -1.17
C PRO A 4 -16.20 1.41 -0.19
N ASP A 5 -16.71 0.30 -0.71
CA ASP A 5 -16.97 -0.91 0.08
C ASP A 5 -15.66 -1.60 0.48
N THR A 6 -15.43 -1.73 1.80
CA THR A 6 -14.19 -2.28 2.35
C THR A 6 -13.98 -3.74 1.99
N ASP A 7 -15.06 -4.51 1.80
CA ASP A 7 -14.97 -5.92 1.44
C ASP A 7 -14.45 -6.07 0.02
N SER A 8 -14.95 -5.25 -0.90
CA SER A 8 -14.42 -5.16 -2.27
C SER A 8 -12.93 -4.79 -2.30
N ILE A 9 -12.50 -3.80 -1.51
CA ILE A 9 -11.08 -3.39 -1.41
C ILE A 9 -10.21 -4.58 -1.00
N ARG A 10 -10.60 -5.28 0.08
CA ARG A 10 -9.86 -6.44 0.59
C ARG A 10 -9.69 -7.53 -0.46
N VAL A 11 -10.74 -7.84 -1.22
CA VAL A 11 -10.69 -8.86 -2.27
C VAL A 11 -9.80 -8.41 -3.44
N GLN A 12 -9.90 -7.15 -3.85
CA GLN A 12 -9.06 -6.60 -4.93
C GLN A 12 -7.58 -6.62 -4.55
N VAL A 13 -7.25 -6.18 -3.33
CA VAL A 13 -5.87 -6.21 -2.82
C VAL A 13 -5.36 -7.64 -2.72
N ALA A 14 -6.14 -8.58 -2.18
CA ALA A 14 -5.73 -9.97 -2.09
C ALA A 14 -5.45 -10.58 -3.46
N SER A 15 -6.28 -10.26 -4.47
CA SER A 15 -6.08 -10.70 -5.84
C SER A 15 -4.80 -10.13 -6.47
N ALA A 16 -4.53 -8.84 -6.27
CA ALA A 16 -3.34 -8.19 -6.80
C ALA A 16 -2.06 -8.71 -6.12
N LEU A 17 -2.08 -8.93 -4.81
CA LEU A 17 -0.95 -9.53 -4.08
C LEU A 17 -0.68 -10.97 -4.54
N ALA A 18 -1.73 -11.77 -4.78
CA ALA A 18 -1.58 -13.12 -5.28
C ALA A 18 -0.99 -13.17 -6.70
N GLU A 19 -1.35 -12.19 -7.56
CA GLU A 19 -0.78 -12.03 -8.90
C GLU A 19 0.72 -11.68 -8.84
N ASP A 20 1.08 -10.67 -8.04
CA ASP A 20 2.42 -10.07 -8.06
C ASP A 20 3.45 -10.93 -7.28
N ILE A 21 3.04 -11.49 -6.14
CA ILE A 21 3.96 -12.24 -5.26
C ILE A 21 3.98 -13.72 -5.62
N GLY A 22 2.83 -14.31 -5.94
CA GLY A 22 2.71 -15.75 -6.23
C GLY A 22 3.36 -16.64 -5.16
N SER A 23 4.48 -17.28 -5.51
CA SER A 23 5.25 -18.15 -4.61
C SER A 23 6.27 -17.43 -3.71
N GLY A 24 6.40 -16.10 -3.85
CA GLY A 24 7.33 -15.26 -3.10
C GLY A 24 8.21 -14.37 -3.98
N ASP A 25 8.86 -13.38 -3.37
CA ASP A 25 9.79 -12.45 -4.03
C ASP A 25 11.25 -12.87 -3.78
N LEU A 26 11.90 -13.40 -4.83
CA LEU A 26 13.30 -13.86 -4.77
C LEU A 26 14.31 -12.71 -4.59
N THR A 27 13.96 -11.49 -5.03
CA THR A 27 14.82 -10.33 -4.85
C THR A 27 14.75 -9.85 -3.41
N ALA A 28 13.55 -9.83 -2.82
CA ALA A 28 13.37 -9.52 -1.40
C ALA A 28 14.07 -10.55 -0.50
N ALA A 29 14.16 -11.83 -0.91
CA ALA A 29 14.87 -12.88 -0.17
C ALA A 29 16.39 -12.65 -0.03
N LEU A 30 16.97 -11.67 -0.74
CA LEU A 30 18.36 -11.25 -0.56
C LEU A 30 18.56 -10.32 0.65
N VAL A 31 17.47 -9.77 1.20
CA VAL A 31 17.50 -8.92 2.39
C VAL A 31 17.42 -9.80 3.65
N PRO A 32 18.30 -9.62 4.64
CA PRO A 32 18.23 -10.36 5.90
C PRO A 32 16.88 -10.22 6.59
N GLU A 33 16.35 -11.34 7.10
CA GLU A 33 15.12 -11.36 7.88
C GLU A 33 15.20 -10.44 9.12
N GLY A 34 14.09 -9.78 9.44
CA GLY A 34 13.99 -8.87 10.59
C GLY A 34 14.63 -7.49 10.38
N GLN A 35 15.19 -7.20 9.20
CA GLN A 35 15.64 -5.86 8.88
C GLN A 35 14.45 -4.91 8.73
N ALA A 36 14.45 -3.82 9.52
CA ALA A 36 13.45 -2.75 9.41
C ALA A 36 13.97 -1.61 8.54
N ALA A 37 13.06 -0.96 7.83
CA ALA A 37 13.36 0.20 7.00
C ALA A 37 12.25 1.26 7.10
N VAL A 38 12.58 2.49 6.68
CA VAL A 38 11.61 3.58 6.53
C VAL A 38 11.64 4.03 5.08
N ALA A 39 10.47 4.10 4.45
CA ALA A 39 10.29 4.58 3.09
C ALA A 39 9.39 5.82 3.06
N ARG A 40 9.50 6.61 1.98
CA ARG A 40 8.64 7.76 1.71
C ARG A 40 8.12 7.67 0.28
N VAL A 41 6.80 7.75 0.14
CA VAL A 41 6.15 7.89 -1.17
C VAL A 41 6.06 9.38 -1.49
N LEU A 42 6.51 9.75 -2.70
CA LEU A 42 6.57 11.15 -3.15
C LEU A 42 5.83 11.28 -4.47
N ALA A 43 4.93 12.26 -4.57
CA ALA A 43 4.42 12.71 -5.85
C ALA A 43 5.54 13.48 -6.57
N ARG A 44 5.82 13.14 -7.83
CA ARG A 44 6.86 13.80 -8.64
C ARG A 44 6.30 14.91 -9.54
N GLU A 45 4.99 14.97 -9.64
CA GLU A 45 4.23 15.93 -10.42
C GLU A 45 2.97 16.32 -9.64
N SER A 46 2.34 17.43 -10.03
CA SER A 46 1.08 17.84 -9.43
C SER A 46 0.00 16.78 -9.62
N ALA A 47 -0.64 16.37 -8.53
CA ALA A 47 -1.62 15.28 -8.53
C ALA A 47 -2.74 15.54 -7.52
N VAL A 48 -3.78 14.72 -7.56
CA VAL A 48 -4.75 14.59 -6.47
C VAL A 48 -4.57 13.22 -5.87
N LEU A 49 -4.35 13.15 -4.55
CA LEU A 49 -4.19 11.88 -3.84
C LEU A 49 -5.51 11.11 -3.90
N CYS A 50 -5.46 9.83 -4.28
CA CYS A 50 -6.60 8.93 -4.21
C CYS A 50 -6.14 7.50 -3.87
N GLY A 51 -7.02 6.71 -3.24
CA GLY A 51 -6.77 5.29 -2.99
C GLY A 51 -6.07 4.98 -1.67
N CYS A 52 -6.07 5.90 -0.68
CA CYS A 52 -5.43 5.65 0.62
C CYS A 52 -5.88 4.33 1.26
N LEU A 53 -7.19 4.01 1.17
CA LEU A 53 -7.74 2.75 1.73
C LEU A 53 -7.17 1.48 1.09
N TRP A 54 -6.88 1.51 -0.22
CA TRP A 54 -6.25 0.37 -0.90
C TRP A 54 -4.80 0.23 -0.47
N PHE A 55 -4.08 1.35 -0.37
CA PHE A 55 -2.68 1.37 0.04
C PHE A 55 -2.51 0.86 1.47
N ASP A 56 -3.36 1.30 2.40
CA ASP A 56 -3.37 0.80 3.79
C ASP A 56 -3.67 -0.71 3.82
N GLU A 57 -4.64 -1.16 3.03
CA GLU A 57 -5.04 -2.57 2.97
C GLU A 57 -3.92 -3.48 2.42
N VAL A 58 -3.13 -3.01 1.45
CA VAL A 58 -1.95 -3.73 0.93
C VAL A 58 -0.98 -4.06 2.07
N PHE A 59 -0.56 -3.05 2.84
CA PHE A 59 0.37 -3.27 3.94
C PHE A 59 -0.26 -4.07 5.09
N ARG A 60 -1.56 -3.88 5.36
CA ARG A 60 -2.28 -4.68 6.36
C ARG A 60 -2.30 -6.18 6.01
N GLN A 61 -2.41 -6.54 4.74
CA GLN A 61 -2.39 -7.94 4.30
C GLN A 61 -0.96 -8.51 4.22
N LEU A 62 0.03 -7.69 3.84
CA LEU A 62 1.44 -8.10 3.75
C LEU A 62 2.09 -8.29 5.11
N ASP A 63 2.03 -7.27 5.96
CA ASP A 63 2.58 -7.29 7.31
C ASP A 63 1.86 -6.23 8.18
N PRO A 64 0.97 -6.64 9.10
CA PRO A 64 0.21 -5.72 9.95
C PRO A 64 1.08 -4.93 10.95
N ALA A 65 2.38 -5.23 11.07
CA ALA A 65 3.31 -4.45 11.86
C ALA A 65 3.79 -3.16 11.16
N ILE A 66 3.55 -3.02 9.85
CA ILE A 66 3.93 -1.83 9.08
C ILE A 66 3.03 -0.64 9.43
N ASP A 67 3.67 0.48 9.79
CA ASP A 67 3.01 1.75 10.11
C ASP A 67 2.99 2.68 8.90
N VAL A 68 1.79 2.99 8.39
CA VAL A 68 1.60 3.93 7.28
C VAL A 68 1.17 5.30 7.81
N ARG A 69 1.96 6.34 7.49
CA ARG A 69 1.69 7.73 7.90
C ARG A 69 1.42 8.61 6.70
N TRP A 70 0.16 8.99 6.53
CA TRP A 70 -0.27 9.90 5.47
C TRP A 70 0.06 11.35 5.80
N ALA A 71 0.71 12.04 4.86
CA ALA A 71 0.96 13.48 4.95
C ALA A 71 -0.21 14.34 4.42
N ALA A 72 -1.17 13.73 3.72
CA ALA A 72 -2.35 14.36 3.16
C ALA A 72 -3.51 13.36 3.14
N ALA A 73 -4.75 13.87 3.12
CA ALA A 73 -5.95 13.04 3.05
C ALA A 73 -6.31 12.68 1.60
N ASP A 74 -7.09 11.60 1.42
CA ASP A 74 -7.67 11.25 0.13
C ASP A 74 -8.48 12.42 -0.45
N GLY A 75 -8.25 12.74 -1.72
CA GLY A 75 -8.79 13.89 -2.43
C GLY A 75 -7.99 15.19 -2.29
N ALA A 76 -6.91 15.22 -1.50
CA ALA A 76 -6.07 16.41 -1.39
C ALA A 76 -5.17 16.61 -2.62
N PRO A 77 -4.93 17.86 -3.05
CA PRO A 77 -3.92 18.15 -4.06
C PRO A 77 -2.50 17.95 -3.49
N LEU A 78 -1.61 17.40 -4.30
CA LEU A 78 -0.18 17.26 -4.06
C LEU A 78 0.57 18.11 -5.09
N GLN A 79 1.63 18.81 -4.65
CA GLN A 79 2.48 19.65 -5.49
C GLN A 79 3.95 19.28 -5.31
#